data_AF-A0AAV0WNP8-F1
#
_entry.id   AF-A0AAV0WNP8-F1
#
_cell.length_a   1.000
_cell.length_b   1.000
_cell.length_c   1.000
_cell.angle_alpha   90.00
_cell.angle_beta   90.00
_cell.angle_gamma   90.00
#
_symmetry.space_group_name_H-M   'P 1'
#
loop_
_entity.id
_entity.type
_entity.pdbx_description
1 polymer ?
#
loop_
_entity_poly.entity_id
_entity_poly.type
_entity_poly.pdbx_seq_one_letter_code
_entity_poly.pdbx_strand_id
1 'polypeptide(L)'
;MRKSVRWYHKVATEIILNTFVVNAQIMYNEQHFRNKLTIHKFCEVLVDELLNLKPTSLRVSNSEQPLENRFQRRQTIKHKLEETEEKCSRNRKKRKRCVECYTKFSKELGYKEALNKAKKVTTFCSLCPSQPSVCIQCFEDHLKK
;
A
#
# COMPACT_ATOMS: atom_id res chain seq x y z
N MET A 1 -3.33 19.40 -15.29
CA MET A 1 -4.40 20.11 -16.05
C MET A 1 -3.77 20.93 -17.16
N ARG A 2 -4.13 20.70 -18.43
CA ARG A 2 -3.65 21.54 -19.56
C ARG A 2 -4.18 22.98 -19.41
N LYS A 3 -3.35 23.99 -19.66
CA LYS A 3 -3.60 25.42 -19.36
C LYS A 3 -4.69 26.13 -20.18
N SER A 4 -5.57 25.46 -20.92
CA SER A 4 -6.48 26.15 -21.87
C SER A 4 -7.94 25.66 -21.96
N VAL A 5 -8.43 24.82 -21.05
CA VAL A 5 -9.85 24.39 -21.12
C VAL A 5 -10.75 25.35 -20.34
N ARG A 6 -11.62 26.07 -21.06
CA ARG A 6 -12.66 26.94 -20.47
C ARG A 6 -13.61 26.11 -19.60
N TRP A 7 -14.08 26.67 -18.49
CA TRP A 7 -14.84 25.94 -17.46
C TRP A 7 -16.03 25.16 -18.03
N TYR A 8 -16.78 25.76 -18.95
CA TYR A 8 -17.98 25.14 -19.53
C TYR A 8 -17.67 23.93 -20.41
N HIS A 9 -16.50 23.90 -21.07
CA HIS A 9 -16.08 22.71 -21.81
C HIS A 9 -15.81 21.54 -20.86
N LYS A 10 -15.21 21.80 -19.69
CA LYS A 10 -15.00 20.75 -18.68
C LYS A 10 -16.34 20.18 -18.21
N VAL A 11 -17.27 21.06 -17.87
CA VAL A 11 -18.62 20.69 -17.43
C VAL A 11 -19.37 19.92 -18.52
N ALA A 12 -19.35 20.40 -19.76
CA ALA A 12 -19.99 19.72 -20.87
C ALA A 12 -19.40 18.33 -21.12
N THR A 13 -18.06 18.19 -21.12
CA THR A 13 -17.42 16.88 -21.28
C THR A 13 -17.75 15.94 -20.14
N GLU A 14 -17.78 16.41 -18.91
CA GLU A 14 -18.10 15.59 -17.74
C GLU A 14 -19.55 15.10 -17.79
N ILE A 15 -20.50 15.98 -18.07
CA ILE A 15 -21.92 15.62 -18.17
C ILE A 15 -22.13 14.62 -19.32
N ILE A 16 -21.65 14.93 -20.52
CA ILE A 16 -21.87 14.09 -21.70
C ILE A 16 -21.23 12.71 -21.51
N LEU A 17 -20.00 12.63 -21.00
CA LEU A 17 -19.31 11.37 -20.78
C LEU A 17 -19.97 10.55 -19.66
N ASN A 18 -20.34 11.17 -18.54
CA ASN A 18 -21.01 10.46 -17.45
C ASN A 18 -22.36 9.91 -17.89
N THR A 19 -23.17 10.69 -18.61
CA THR A 19 -24.45 10.23 -19.15
C THR A 19 -24.25 9.10 -20.17
N PHE A 20 -23.28 9.23 -21.07
CA PHE A 20 -22.98 8.21 -22.08
C PHE A 20 -22.56 6.88 -21.43
N VAL A 21 -21.65 6.91 -20.46
CA VAL A 21 -21.14 5.71 -19.79
C VAL A 21 -22.23 5.00 -18.98
N VAL A 22 -23.10 5.74 -18.28
CA VAL A 22 -24.23 5.15 -17.55
C VAL A 22 -25.23 4.50 -18.50
N ASN A 23 -25.59 5.18 -19.59
CA ASN A 23 -26.51 4.61 -20.59
C ASN A 23 -25.93 3.34 -21.24
N ALA A 24 -24.63 3.35 -21.57
CA ALA A 24 -23.95 2.18 -22.11
C ALA A 24 -23.93 1.01 -21.12
N GLN A 25 -23.71 1.28 -19.82
CA GLN A 25 -23.76 0.25 -18.77
C GLN A 25 -25.16 -0.35 -18.63
N ILE A 26 -26.21 0.47 -18.70
CA ILE A 26 -27.61 0.00 -18.65
C ILE A 26 -27.87 -0.95 -19.82
N MET A 27 -27.54 -0.55 -21.05
CA MET A 27 -27.68 -1.40 -22.24
C MET A 27 -26.89 -2.71 -22.11
N TYR A 28 -25.65 -2.64 -21.63
CA TYR A 28 -24.83 -3.83 -21.37
C TYR A 28 -25.50 -4.78 -20.38
N ASN A 29 -26.05 -4.26 -19.29
CA ASN A 29 -26.72 -5.05 -18.25
C ASN A 29 -28.08 -5.62 -18.68
N GLU A 30 -28.76 -4.97 -19.62
CA GLU A 30 -29.96 -5.51 -20.28
C GLU A 30 -29.61 -6.71 -21.16
N GLN A 31 -28.51 -6.62 -21.91
CA GLN A 31 -28.04 -7.72 -22.76
C GLN A 31 -27.42 -8.88 -21.95
N HIS A 32 -26.76 -8.58 -20.83
CA HIS A 32 -26.06 -9.55 -19.99
C HIS A 32 -26.76 -9.75 -18.63
N PHE A 33 -27.92 -10.41 -18.65
CA PHE A 33 -28.75 -10.59 -17.45
C PHE A 33 -28.07 -11.36 -16.30
N ARG A 34 -27.17 -12.31 -16.60
CA ARG A 34 -26.46 -13.13 -15.60
C ARG A 34 -25.23 -12.44 -15.02
N ASN A 35 -24.59 -11.57 -15.79
CA ASN A 35 -23.29 -10.97 -15.47
C ASN A 35 -23.38 -9.45 -15.51
N LYS A 36 -24.30 -8.90 -14.72
CA LYS A 36 -24.46 -7.45 -14.62
C LYS A 36 -23.22 -6.82 -13.98
N LEU A 37 -22.70 -5.78 -14.60
CA LEU A 37 -21.58 -5.01 -14.06
C LEU A 37 -22.12 -3.80 -13.29
N THR A 38 -21.47 -3.48 -12.17
CA THR A 38 -21.62 -2.19 -11.51
C THR A 38 -20.97 -1.10 -12.37
N ILE A 39 -21.38 0.16 -12.20
CA ILE A 39 -20.83 1.29 -12.97
C ILE A 39 -19.30 1.35 -12.87
N HIS A 40 -18.75 1.09 -11.68
CA HIS A 40 -17.32 1.05 -11.45
C HIS A 40 -16.63 -0.04 -12.26
N LYS A 41 -17.18 -1.27 -12.22
CA LYS A 41 -16.57 -2.40 -12.93
C LYS A 41 -16.68 -2.26 -14.44
N PHE A 42 -17.78 -1.69 -14.93
CA PHE A 42 -17.96 -1.36 -16.33
C PHE A 42 -16.92 -0.34 -16.79
N CYS A 43 -16.67 0.72 -16.01
CA CYS A 43 -15.62 1.70 -16.32
C CYS A 43 -14.21 1.08 -16.35
N GLU A 44 -13.88 0.17 -15.41
CA GLU A 44 -12.59 -0.53 -15.44
C GLU A 44 -12.41 -1.31 -16.73
N VAL A 45 -13.40 -2.12 -17.11
CA VAL A 45 -13.36 -2.92 -18.35
C VAL A 45 -13.29 -2.01 -19.58
N LEU A 46 -14.08 -0.93 -19.60
CA LEU A 46 -14.08 0.03 -20.70
C LEU A 46 -12.71 0.70 -20.88
N VAL A 47 -12.03 1.07 -19.78
CA VAL A 47 -10.69 1.65 -19.82
C VAL A 47 -9.65 0.62 -20.29
N ASP A 48 -9.74 -0.61 -19.79
CA ASP A 48 -8.85 -1.70 -20.19
C ASP A 48 -8.97 -1.95 -21.70
N GLU A 49 -10.18 -2.04 -22.24
CA GLU A 49 -10.44 -2.22 -23.67
C GLU A 49 -9.97 -1.03 -24.53
N LEU A 50 -10.32 0.20 -24.14
CA LEU A 50 -9.94 1.41 -24.91
C LEU A 50 -8.42 1.62 -24.98
N LEU A 51 -7.68 1.15 -23.97
CA LEU A 51 -6.24 1.30 -23.87
C LEU A 51 -5.48 0.01 -24.23
N ASN A 52 -6.18 -1.05 -24.65
CA ASN A 52 -5.62 -2.39 -24.91
C ASN A 52 -4.76 -2.91 -23.74
N LEU A 53 -5.18 -2.63 -22.50
CA LEU A 53 -4.52 -3.16 -21.32
C LEU A 53 -4.94 -4.61 -21.14
N LYS A 54 -3.99 -5.48 -20.75
CA LYS A 54 -4.34 -6.85 -20.37
C LYS A 54 -5.31 -6.79 -19.18
N PRO A 55 -6.43 -7.55 -19.21
CA PRO A 55 -7.47 -7.45 -18.21
C PRO A 55 -6.89 -7.68 -16.82
N THR A 56 -7.03 -6.67 -15.95
CA THR A 56 -6.62 -6.76 -14.54
C THR A 56 -7.41 -7.84 -13.78
N SER A 57 -8.52 -8.33 -14.37
CA SER A 57 -9.42 -9.33 -13.79
C SER A 57 -8.86 -10.75 -13.65
N LEU A 58 -7.69 -11.08 -14.23
CA LEU A 58 -7.00 -12.34 -13.93
C LEU A 58 -6.30 -12.36 -12.56
N ARG A 59 -6.42 -11.30 -11.74
CA ARG A 59 -5.91 -11.25 -10.37
C ARG A 59 -6.94 -11.54 -9.28
N VAL A 60 -8.07 -12.16 -9.61
CA VAL A 60 -9.07 -12.58 -8.62
C VAL A 60 -9.20 -14.09 -8.57
N SER A 61 -8.25 -14.72 -7.89
CA SER A 61 -8.47 -15.94 -7.10
C SER A 61 -7.37 -15.98 -6.04
N ASN A 62 -7.81 -15.83 -4.79
CA ASN A 62 -7.04 -15.98 -3.55
C ASN A 62 -6.04 -14.87 -3.21
N SER A 63 -6.57 -13.72 -2.78
CA SER A 63 -6.25 -13.09 -1.49
C SER A 63 -6.90 -11.71 -1.46
N GLU A 64 -7.64 -11.42 -0.39
CA GLU A 64 -8.24 -10.12 -0.12
C GLU A 64 -7.16 -9.02 -0.14
N GLN A 65 -7.10 -8.26 -1.22
CA GLN A 65 -6.26 -7.06 -1.38
C GLN A 65 -7.13 -5.94 -1.95
N PRO A 66 -7.33 -4.82 -1.26
CA PRO A 66 -8.08 -3.69 -1.82
C PRO A 66 -7.20 -2.97 -2.85
N LEU A 67 -7.65 -2.95 -4.11
CA LEU A 67 -7.00 -2.22 -5.20
C LEU A 67 -7.30 -0.71 -5.11
N GLU A 68 -6.21 0.03 -4.90
CA GLU A 68 -5.79 1.24 -5.63
C GLU A 68 -6.80 2.37 -5.83
N ASN A 69 -6.77 3.30 -4.88
CA ASN A 69 -7.30 4.64 -5.06
C ASN A 69 -6.27 5.54 -5.76
N ARG A 70 -6.67 6.07 -6.92
CA ARG A 70 -5.91 6.96 -7.82
C ARG A 70 -5.86 8.41 -7.31
N PHE A 71 -5.73 8.59 -6.01
CA PHE A 71 -5.23 9.82 -5.39
C PHE A 71 -3.90 9.46 -4.74
N GLN A 72 -2.80 10.02 -5.23
CA GLN A 72 -1.49 9.97 -4.58
C GLN A 72 -1.53 10.74 -3.24
N ARG A 73 -2.30 10.25 -2.27
CA ARG A 73 -1.85 10.33 -0.88
C ARG A 73 -0.59 9.49 -0.86
N ARG A 74 0.53 10.05 -0.41
CA ARG A 74 1.73 9.27 -0.04
C ARG A 74 1.21 8.01 0.65
N GLN A 75 1.33 6.85 -0.01
CA GLN A 75 1.05 5.58 0.66
C GLN A 75 2.15 5.48 1.70
N THR A 76 1.87 6.00 2.89
CA THR A 76 2.67 5.69 4.06
C THR A 76 2.57 4.18 4.17
N ILE A 77 3.65 3.48 3.84
CA ILE A 77 3.76 2.05 4.15
C ILE A 77 3.37 1.96 5.61
N LYS A 78 2.23 1.33 5.90
CA LYS A 78 1.71 1.28 7.27
C LYS A 78 2.56 0.29 8.02
N HIS A 79 3.76 0.66 8.45
CA HIS A 79 4.62 -0.24 9.20
C HIS A 79 3.89 -0.77 10.43
N LYS A 80 4.06 -2.07 10.70
CA LYS A 80 3.46 -2.74 11.85
C LYS A 80 4.59 -3.32 12.69
N LEU A 81 4.55 -3.05 13.99
CA LEU A 81 5.47 -3.63 14.95
C LEU A 81 4.89 -4.97 15.44
N GLU A 82 5.60 -6.06 15.20
CA GLU A 82 5.21 -7.40 15.61
C GLU A 82 6.28 -8.02 16.52
N GLU A 83 5.88 -8.99 17.33
CA GLU A 83 6.81 -9.74 18.18
C GLU A 83 7.30 -11.01 17.49
N THR A 84 8.60 -11.27 17.60
CA THR A 84 9.23 -12.49 17.12
C THR A 84 8.81 -13.69 17.97
N GLU A 85 8.31 -14.74 17.30
CA GLU A 85 8.00 -16.02 17.92
C GLU A 85 9.22 -16.95 18.00
N GLU A 86 10.32 -16.65 17.31
CA GLU A 86 11.53 -17.45 17.34
C GLU A 86 12.09 -17.60 18.76
N LYS A 87 12.41 -18.84 19.13
CA LYS A 87 13.00 -19.17 20.43
C LYS A 87 14.44 -19.69 20.26
N CYS A 88 15.28 -19.38 21.23
CA CYS A 88 16.61 -20.00 21.36
C CYS A 88 16.48 -21.47 21.78
N SER A 89 17.57 -22.23 21.68
CA SER A 89 17.68 -23.60 22.20
C SER A 89 17.22 -23.74 23.68
N ARG A 90 17.34 -22.68 24.48
CA ARG A 90 16.85 -22.62 25.87
C ARG A 90 15.37 -22.19 26.01
N ASN A 91 14.56 -22.33 24.96
CA ASN A 91 13.13 -21.99 24.90
C ASN A 91 12.78 -20.53 25.28
N ARG A 92 13.74 -19.59 25.20
CA ARG A 92 13.53 -18.15 25.44
C ARG A 92 13.38 -17.41 24.10
N LYS A 93 12.50 -16.40 24.02
CA LYS A 93 12.34 -15.56 22.83
C LYS A 93 13.70 -14.98 22.40
N LYS A 94 14.05 -15.15 21.12
CA LYS A 94 15.27 -14.56 20.54
C LYS A 94 15.15 -13.05 20.53
N ARG A 95 16.22 -12.37 20.95
CA ARG A 95 16.29 -10.91 21.00
C ARG A 95 17.39 -10.41 20.07
N LYS A 96 17.05 -9.49 19.17
CA LYS A 96 18.00 -8.80 18.29
C LYS A 96 18.20 -7.36 18.77
N ARG A 97 19.32 -6.72 18.41
CA ARG A 97 19.55 -5.32 18.76
C ARG A 97 18.66 -4.41 17.92
N CYS A 98 18.14 -3.34 18.53
CA CYS A 98 17.42 -2.32 17.80
C CYS A 98 18.36 -1.61 16.82
N VAL A 99 18.00 -1.61 15.53
CA VAL A 99 18.81 -1.04 14.45
C VAL A 99 18.99 0.48 14.64
N GLU A 100 17.93 1.19 15.01
CA GLU A 100 17.99 2.64 15.24
C GLU A 100 18.82 2.99 16.47
N CYS A 101 18.66 2.28 17.60
CA CYS A 101 19.53 2.49 18.77
C CYS A 101 21.00 2.25 18.43
N TYR A 102 21.28 1.16 17.70
CA TYR A 102 22.64 0.80 17.32
C TYR A 102 23.27 1.86 16.41
N THR A 103 22.54 2.30 15.38
CA THR A 103 23.03 3.34 14.46
C THR A 103 23.23 4.68 15.16
N LYS A 104 22.36 5.07 16.10
CA LYS A 104 22.52 6.27 16.91
C LYS A 104 23.80 6.22 17.77
N PHE A 105 23.93 5.20 18.61
CA PHE A 105 25.11 5.07 19.48
C PHE A 105 26.40 4.84 18.70
N SER A 106 26.35 4.17 17.54
CA SER A 106 27.54 3.96 16.71
C SER A 106 28.05 5.27 16.12
N LYS A 107 27.17 6.23 15.83
CA LYS A 107 27.55 7.56 15.34
C LYS A 107 28.07 8.45 16.46
N GLU A 108 27.45 8.41 17.64
CA GLU A 108 27.80 9.29 18.77
C GLU A 108 29.04 8.83 19.54
N LEU A 109 29.15 7.53 19.78
CA LEU A 109 30.08 6.93 20.77
C LEU A 109 30.95 5.81 20.18
N GLY A 110 30.75 5.50 18.90
CA GLY A 110 31.46 4.43 18.21
C GLY A 110 30.91 3.03 18.44
N TYR A 111 31.49 2.08 17.71
CA TYR A 111 31.02 0.70 17.60
C TYR A 111 30.90 -0.04 18.95
N LYS A 112 31.97 0.02 19.78
CA LYS A 112 32.03 -0.74 21.04
C LYS A 112 30.95 -0.30 22.00
N GLU A 113 30.74 1.01 22.12
CA GLU A 113 29.69 1.55 22.98
C GLU A 113 28.30 1.24 22.45
N ALA A 114 28.10 1.26 21.13
CA ALA A 114 26.83 0.89 20.50
C ALA A 114 26.42 -0.56 20.80
N LEU A 115 27.37 -1.50 20.82
CA LEU A 115 27.06 -2.89 21.16
C LEU A 115 26.52 -3.06 22.57
N ASN A 116 27.03 -2.27 23.52
CA ASN A 116 26.67 -2.35 24.94
C ASN A 116 25.40 -1.55 25.25
N LYS A 117 25.24 -0.36 24.65
CA LYS A 117 24.14 0.56 24.93
C LYS A 117 22.88 0.30 24.09
N ALA A 118 23.00 -0.29 22.90
CA ALA A 118 21.84 -0.55 22.05
C ALA A 118 20.91 -1.61 22.67
N LYS A 119 19.62 -1.26 22.78
CA LYS A 119 18.58 -2.13 23.35
C LYS A 119 18.43 -3.42 22.55
N LYS A 120 18.26 -4.55 23.25
CA LYS A 120 17.90 -5.85 22.67
C LYS A 120 16.39 -6.07 22.79
N VAL A 121 15.71 -6.26 21.66
CA VAL A 121 14.26 -6.35 21.56
C VAL A 121 13.81 -7.63 20.87
N THR A 122 12.58 -8.04 21.18
CA THR A 122 11.85 -9.12 20.50
C THR A 122 10.95 -8.59 19.38
N THR A 123 10.87 -7.27 19.18
CA THR A 123 9.97 -6.63 18.24
C THR A 123 10.66 -6.30 16.91
N PHE A 124 9.95 -6.46 15.81
CA PHE A 124 10.43 -6.17 14.45
C PHE A 124 9.33 -5.59 13.58
N CYS A 125 9.69 -4.90 12.50
CA CYS A 125 8.73 -4.43 11.52
C CYS A 125 8.48 -5.49 10.44
N SER A 126 7.28 -6.08 10.39
CA SER A 126 6.96 -7.16 9.45
C SER A 126 6.80 -6.72 7.99
N LEU A 127 6.53 -5.43 7.77
CA LEU A 127 6.22 -4.87 6.46
C LEU A 127 7.44 -4.26 5.75
N CYS A 128 8.56 -4.11 6.44
CA CYS A 128 9.82 -3.70 5.83
C CYS A 128 10.50 -4.91 5.17
N PRO A 129 11.10 -4.75 3.98
CA PRO A 129 11.76 -5.86 3.27
C PRO A 129 12.91 -6.49 4.07
N SER A 130 13.56 -5.69 4.93
CA SER A 130 14.66 -6.14 5.79
C SER A 130 14.22 -6.66 7.17
N GLN A 131 12.92 -6.63 7.46
CA GLN A 131 12.33 -6.98 8.76
C GLN A 131 13.17 -6.50 9.97
N PRO A 132 13.45 -5.18 10.05
CA PRO A 132 14.38 -4.65 11.03
C PRO A 132 13.83 -4.81 12.45
N SER A 133 14.68 -5.22 13.37
CA SER A 133 14.36 -5.22 14.80
C SER A 133 14.42 -3.80 15.36
N VAL A 134 13.29 -3.31 15.88
CA VAL A 134 13.14 -1.93 16.35
C VAL A 134 12.44 -1.93 17.71
N CYS A 135 12.91 -1.08 18.64
CA CYS A 135 12.25 -0.91 19.93
C CYS A 135 11.06 0.04 19.81
N ILE A 136 10.11 -0.04 20.74
CA ILE A 136 8.88 0.80 20.73
C ILE A 136 9.23 2.29 20.61
N GLN A 137 10.26 2.75 21.32
CA GLN A 137 10.70 4.15 21.30
C GLN A 137 11.26 4.60 19.95
N CYS A 138 11.98 3.73 19.25
CA CYS A 138 12.55 4.04 17.95
C CYS A 138 11.62 3.68 16.78
N PHE A 139 10.43 3.16 17.06
CA PHE A 139 9.49 2.77 16.02
C PHE A 139 9.00 4.01 15.26
N GLU A 140 8.70 5.11 15.95
CA GLU A 140 8.31 6.37 15.32
C GLU A 140 9.40 6.95 14.40
N ASP A 141 10.67 6.85 14.80
CA ASP A 141 11.80 7.30 13.99
C ASP A 141 11.97 6.42 12.75
N HIS A 142 11.68 5.12 12.88
CA HIS A 142 11.69 4.18 11.77
C HIS A 142 10.58 4.47 10.74
N LEU A 143 9.42 4.96 11.17
CA LEU A 143 8.31 5.36 10.28
C LEU A 143 8.64 6.57 9.39
N LYS A 144 9.59 7.41 9.80
CA LYS A 144 9.95 8.65 9.10
C LYS A 144 11.00 8.45 8.00
N LYS A 145 11.63 7.27 7.93
CA LYS A 145 12.62 6.91 6.91
C LYS A 145 11.95 6.30 5.69
#